data_AF-A0A3D3DF40-F1
#
_entry.id   AF-A0A3D3DF40-F1
#
_cell.length_a   1.000
_cell.length_b   1.000
_cell.length_c   1.000
_cell.angle_alpha   90.00
_cell.angle_beta   90.00
_cell.angle_gamma   90.00
#
_symmetry.space_group_name_H-M   'P 1'
#
loop_
_entity.id
_entity.type
_entity.pdbx_description
1 polymer ?
#
loop_
_entity_poly.entity_id
_entity_poly.type
_entity_poly.pdbx_seq_one_letter_code
_entity_poly.pdbx_strand_id
1 'polypeptide(L)'
;MATTLALVGCGKSGGGESVDTSALQASFESAEASVKESAEKAIAAVKSSDWAGAVTELKKLLEDAKLTAEQQHAVKDTLAKVQSAIGKVAGEVTEGAEKAIDDAAKAVKELPKP
;
A
#
# COMPACT_ATOMS: atom_id res chain seq x y z
N MET A 1 33.47 -2.68 31.67
CA MET A 1 33.43 -1.64 30.61
C MET A 1 32.41 -2.08 29.57
N ALA A 2 31.58 -1.14 29.16
CA ALA A 2 30.27 -1.37 28.55
C ALA A 2 30.34 -2.16 27.24
N THR A 3 29.63 -3.29 27.21
CA THR A 3 29.14 -3.93 25.97
C THR A 3 28.18 -2.95 25.30
N THR A 4 28.70 -2.15 24.38
CA THR A 4 27.89 -1.37 23.43
C THR A 4 27.06 -2.35 22.62
N LEU A 5 25.75 -2.38 22.91
CA LEU A 5 24.75 -3.05 22.12
C LEU A 5 24.88 -2.56 20.67
N ALA A 6 25.29 -3.47 19.80
CA ALA A 6 25.07 -3.32 18.38
C ALA A 6 23.57 -3.21 18.16
N LEU A 7 23.08 -2.01 17.83
CA LEU A 7 21.80 -1.81 17.18
C LEU A 7 21.91 -2.32 15.74
N VAL A 8 22.14 -3.64 15.61
CA VAL A 8 21.75 -4.41 14.45
C VAL A 8 20.22 -4.47 14.50
N GLY A 9 19.60 -3.43 13.93
CA GLY A 9 18.22 -3.49 13.46
C GLY A 9 18.15 -4.38 12.22
N CYS A 10 18.55 -5.65 12.34
CA CYS A 10 18.31 -6.67 11.34
C CYS A 10 17.02 -7.40 11.72
N GLY A 11 15.96 -7.12 10.97
CA GLY A 11 14.95 -8.10 10.58
C GLY A 11 14.35 -8.95 11.71
N LYS A 12 13.60 -8.34 12.61
CA LYS A 12 12.46 -9.05 13.23
C LYS A 12 11.26 -8.71 12.37
N SER A 13 10.96 -9.60 11.42
CA SER A 13 9.72 -9.64 10.66
C SER A 13 8.55 -9.40 11.61
N GLY A 14 7.98 -8.20 11.53
CA GLY A 14 6.73 -7.86 12.17
C GLY A 14 5.66 -8.69 11.48
N GLY A 15 5.15 -9.70 12.17
CA GLY A 15 3.99 -10.49 11.75
C GLY A 15 2.70 -9.69 11.86
N GLY A 16 2.64 -8.56 11.16
CA GLY A 16 1.39 -8.01 10.68
C GLY A 16 1.12 -8.64 9.31
N GLU A 17 -0.16 -8.81 8.96
CA GLU A 17 -0.54 -9.26 7.63
C GLU A 17 0.03 -8.28 6.59
N SER A 18 1.20 -8.63 6.04
CA SER A 18 1.94 -7.75 5.15
C SER A 18 1.23 -7.77 3.80
N VAL A 19 0.82 -6.60 3.33
CA VAL A 19 0.28 -6.44 1.98
C VAL A 19 1.33 -6.95 0.98
N ASP A 20 0.97 -7.96 0.20
CA ASP A 20 1.82 -8.43 -0.89
C ASP A 20 1.93 -7.37 -1.99
N THR A 21 3.16 -6.89 -2.21
CA THR A 21 3.49 -5.89 -3.23
C THR A 21 4.21 -6.50 -4.43
N SER A 22 4.28 -7.83 -4.54
CA SER A 22 5.08 -8.50 -5.57
C SER A 22 4.59 -8.18 -6.98
N ALA A 23 3.26 -8.14 -7.18
CA ALA A 23 2.67 -7.75 -8.46
C ALA A 23 2.96 -6.28 -8.81
N LEU A 24 2.90 -5.37 -7.83
CA LEU A 24 3.26 -3.96 -8.04
C LEU A 24 4.73 -3.82 -8.43
N GLN A 25 5.63 -4.55 -7.78
CA GLN A 25 7.05 -4.51 -8.13
C GLN A 25 7.27 -5.00 -9.57
N ALA A 26 6.70 -6.16 -9.93
CA ALA A 26 6.86 -6.76 -11.25
C ALA A 26 6.37 -5.86 -12.38
N SER A 27 5.18 -5.26 -12.26
CA SER A 27 4.62 -4.37 -13.29
C SER A 27 5.41 -3.07 -13.50
N PHE A 28 6.30 -2.72 -12.56
CA PHE A 28 7.11 -1.50 -12.61
C PHE A 28 8.61 -1.76 -12.81
N GLU A 29 9.06 -3.02 -12.93
CA GLU A 29 10.49 -3.33 -13.13
C GLU A 29 11.07 -2.69 -14.39
N SER A 30 10.26 -2.66 -15.45
CA SER A 30 10.59 -2.10 -16.77
C SER A 30 10.03 -0.70 -17.00
N ALA A 31 9.47 -0.05 -15.97
CA ALA A 31 8.96 1.33 -16.08
C ALA A 31 10.10 2.35 -16.19
N GLU A 32 9.78 3.56 -16.67
CA GLU A 32 10.74 4.67 -16.65
C GLU A 32 11.22 4.94 -15.21
N ALA A 33 12.48 5.39 -15.05
CA ALA A 33 13.13 5.51 -13.74
C ALA A 33 12.30 6.29 -12.70
N SER A 34 11.67 7.41 -13.09
CA SER A 34 10.85 8.23 -12.20
C SER A 34 9.55 7.52 -11.75
N VAL A 35 8.98 6.69 -12.61
CA VAL A 35 7.75 5.93 -12.34
C VAL A 35 8.07 4.73 -11.45
N LYS A 36 9.19 4.05 -11.76
CA LYS A 36 9.74 2.97 -10.94
C LYS A 36 10.09 3.45 -9.52
N GLU A 37 10.76 4.59 -9.37
CA GLU A 37 11.11 5.16 -8.05
C GLU A 37 9.85 5.42 -7.20
N SER A 38 8.77 5.91 -7.83
CA SER A 38 7.50 6.15 -7.14
C SER A 38 6.84 4.83 -6.68
N ALA A 39 6.89 3.78 -7.50
CA ALA A 39 6.45 2.44 -7.10
C ALA A 39 7.32 1.85 -5.98
N GLU A 40 8.64 2.01 -6.03
CA GLU A 40 9.54 1.57 -4.97
C GLU A 40 9.28 2.29 -3.64
N LYS A 41 8.96 3.58 -3.66
CA LYS A 41 8.54 4.35 -2.46
C LYS A 41 7.24 3.82 -1.89
N ALA A 42 6.24 3.54 -2.73
CA ALA A 42 4.99 2.92 -2.30
C ALA A 42 5.25 1.55 -1.63
N ILE A 43 6.08 0.71 -2.25
CA ILE A 43 6.46 -0.60 -1.71
C ILE A 43 7.17 -0.46 -0.36
N ALA A 44 8.11 0.48 -0.24
CA ALA A 44 8.84 0.73 1.00
C ALA A 44 7.92 1.20 2.12
N ALA A 45 6.97 2.08 1.82
CA ALA A 45 5.96 2.56 2.77
C ALA A 45 5.06 1.41 3.24
N VAL A 46 4.58 0.56 2.32
CA VAL A 46 3.82 -0.66 2.66
C VAL A 46 4.61 -1.58 3.59
N LYS A 47 5.88 -1.86 3.27
CA LYS A 47 6.76 -2.72 4.08
C LYS A 47 7.05 -2.14 5.46
N SER A 48 7.02 -0.82 5.60
CA SER A 48 7.24 -0.12 6.86
C SER A 48 5.94 0.14 7.63
N SER A 49 4.80 -0.38 7.14
CA SER A 49 3.46 -0.10 7.66
C SER A 49 3.11 1.40 7.70
N ASP A 50 3.78 2.22 6.89
CA ASP A 50 3.40 3.60 6.65
C ASP A 50 2.26 3.64 5.65
N TRP A 51 1.06 3.33 6.13
CA TRP A 51 -0.11 3.21 5.28
C TRP A 51 -0.52 4.53 4.62
N ALA A 52 -0.31 5.66 5.31
CA ALA A 52 -0.59 6.98 4.77
C ALA A 52 0.40 7.35 3.64
N GLY A 53 1.69 7.08 3.84
CA GLY A 53 2.71 7.23 2.80
C GLY A 53 2.43 6.32 1.60
N ALA A 54 2.07 5.07 1.83
CA ALA A 54 1.73 4.12 0.78
C ALA A 54 0.54 4.59 -0.06
N VAL A 55 -0.56 5.02 0.58
CA VAL A 55 -1.74 5.55 -0.13
C VAL A 55 -1.39 6.79 -0.96
N THR A 56 -0.54 7.68 -0.43
CA THR A 56 -0.12 8.90 -1.11
C THR A 56 0.65 8.58 -2.40
N GLU A 57 1.67 7.72 -2.31
CA GLU A 57 2.49 7.37 -3.47
C GLU A 57 1.70 6.54 -4.51
N LEU A 58 0.83 5.63 -4.06
CA LEU A 58 -0.05 4.85 -4.96
C LEU A 58 -1.05 5.74 -5.71
N LYS A 59 -1.64 6.75 -5.05
CA LYS A 59 -2.51 7.71 -5.73
C LYS A 59 -1.75 8.54 -6.76
N LYS A 60 -0.56 9.02 -6.40
CA LYS A 60 0.32 9.76 -7.30
C LYS A 60 0.68 8.96 -8.55
N LEU A 61 0.93 7.65 -8.41
CA LEU A 61 1.13 6.77 -9.55
C LEU A 61 -0.10 6.70 -10.46
N LEU A 62 -1.31 6.63 -9.91
CA LEU A 62 -2.56 6.63 -10.71
C LEU A 62 -2.82 7.94 -11.44
N GLU A 63 -2.25 9.06 -10.97
CA GLU A 63 -2.30 10.35 -11.66
C GLU A 63 -1.30 10.41 -12.84
N ASP A 64 -0.35 9.48 -12.92
CA ASP A 64 0.58 9.39 -14.05
C ASP A 64 -0.13 8.80 -15.27
N ALA A 65 -0.36 9.65 -16.28
CA ALA A 65 -1.04 9.28 -17.52
C ALA A 65 -0.27 8.25 -18.38
N LYS A 66 1.00 7.96 -18.06
CA LYS A 66 1.83 7.01 -18.80
C LYS A 66 1.69 5.57 -18.33
N LEU A 67 0.98 5.31 -17.24
CA LEU A 67 0.82 3.94 -16.74
C LEU A 67 0.09 3.07 -17.75
N THR A 68 0.62 1.88 -17.97
CA THR A 68 -0.08 0.83 -18.73
C THR A 68 -1.28 0.32 -17.94
N ALA A 69 -2.22 -0.34 -18.62
CA ALA A 69 -3.39 -0.94 -17.96
C ALA A 69 -2.97 -1.94 -16.86
N GLU A 70 -1.89 -2.68 -17.08
CA GLU A 70 -1.34 -3.62 -16.09
C GLU A 70 -0.81 -2.88 -14.86
N GLN A 71 -0.03 -1.81 -15.06
CA GLN A 71 0.49 -0.97 -13.99
C GLN A 71 -0.62 -0.32 -13.18
N GLN A 72 -1.63 0.25 -13.85
CA GLN A 72 -2.80 0.82 -13.19
C GLN A 72 -3.56 -0.21 -12.36
N HIS A 73 -3.70 -1.44 -12.88
CA HIS A 73 -4.35 -2.52 -12.14
C HIS A 73 -3.54 -2.91 -10.90
N ALA A 74 -2.22 -3.09 -11.03
CA ALA A 74 -1.35 -3.42 -9.91
C ALA A 74 -1.35 -2.35 -8.81
N VAL A 75 -1.36 -1.05 -9.20
CA VAL A 75 -1.47 0.06 -8.26
C VAL A 75 -2.83 0.07 -7.55
N LYS A 76 -3.94 -0.10 -8.28
CA LYS A 76 -5.30 -0.16 -7.70
C LYS A 76 -5.47 -1.34 -6.75
N ASP A 77 -4.98 -2.51 -7.13
CA ASP A 77 -5.01 -3.72 -6.29
C ASP A 77 -4.22 -3.50 -4.99
N THR A 78 -3.01 -2.97 -5.10
CA THR A 78 -2.19 -2.66 -3.92
C THR A 78 -2.85 -1.61 -3.03
N LEU A 79 -3.45 -0.58 -3.62
CA LEU A 79 -4.19 0.45 -2.89
C LEU A 79 -5.37 -0.14 -2.11
N ALA A 80 -6.13 -1.04 -2.72
CA ALA A 80 -7.23 -1.73 -2.05
C ALA A 80 -6.73 -2.61 -0.88
N LYS A 81 -5.61 -3.33 -1.07
CA LYS A 81 -4.99 -4.12 0.00
C LYS A 81 -4.49 -3.26 1.15
N VAL A 82 -3.86 -2.11 0.86
CA VAL A 82 -3.42 -1.15 1.88
C VAL A 82 -4.60 -0.58 2.65
N GLN A 83 -5.68 -0.19 1.96
CA GLN A 83 -6.91 0.28 2.61
C GLN A 83 -7.55 -0.80 3.47
N SER A 84 -7.55 -2.05 3.01
CA SER A 84 -8.01 -3.19 3.81
C SER A 84 -7.14 -3.41 5.05
N ALA A 85 -5.81 -3.31 4.94
CA ALA A 85 -4.90 -3.41 6.07
C ALA A 85 -5.14 -2.30 7.11
N ILE A 86 -5.36 -1.04 6.67
CA ILE A 86 -5.79 0.05 7.55
C ILE A 86 -7.11 -0.30 8.23
N GLY A 87 -8.09 -0.80 7.47
CA GLY A 87 -9.41 -1.19 7.98
C GLY A 87 -9.35 -2.33 8.98
N LYS A 88 -8.45 -3.31 8.82
CA LYS A 88 -8.21 -4.38 9.79
C LYS A 88 -7.59 -3.85 11.08
N VAL A 89 -6.57 -3.00 10.98
CA VAL A 89 -5.93 -2.37 12.14
C VAL A 89 -6.91 -1.45 12.90
N ALA A 90 -7.80 -0.75 12.18
CA ALA A 90 -8.86 0.06 12.78
C ALA A 90 -10.04 -0.80 13.32
N GLY A 91 -10.33 -1.93 12.68
CA GLY A 91 -11.38 -2.87 13.03
C GLY A 91 -11.09 -3.69 14.28
N GLU A 92 -9.82 -3.94 14.60
CA GLU A 92 -9.42 -4.51 15.89
C GLU A 92 -9.58 -3.53 17.08
N VAL A 93 -10.02 -2.28 16.84
CA VAL A 93 -10.21 -1.27 17.90
C VAL A 93 -11.67 -0.96 18.26
N THR A 94 -12.71 -1.30 17.47
CA THR A 94 -14.14 -1.47 17.89
C THR A 94 -15.09 -1.48 16.67
N GLU A 95 -16.31 -2.01 16.87
CA GLU A 95 -17.52 -2.11 16.00
C GLU A 95 -17.88 -0.89 15.08
N GLY A 96 -17.14 0.22 15.14
CA GLY A 96 -17.32 1.38 14.26
C GLY A 96 -16.67 1.26 12.88
N ALA A 97 -15.63 0.44 12.72
CA ALA A 97 -14.87 0.35 11.46
C ALA A 97 -15.55 -0.50 10.38
N GLU A 98 -16.31 -1.54 10.74
CA GLU A 98 -17.06 -2.36 9.78
C GLU A 98 -18.07 -1.50 8.99
N LYS A 99 -18.75 -0.57 9.67
CA LYS A 99 -19.62 0.41 9.00
C LYS A 99 -18.85 1.33 8.03
N ALA A 100 -17.66 1.78 8.40
CA ALA A 100 -16.87 2.67 7.55
C ALA A 100 -16.35 1.94 6.29
N ILE A 101 -16.03 0.65 6.40
CA ILE A 101 -15.62 -0.18 5.28
C ILE A 101 -16.81 -0.51 4.38
N ASP A 102 -17.98 -0.83 4.94
CA ASP A 102 -19.21 -1.04 4.18
C ASP A 102 -19.66 0.22 3.42
N ASP A 103 -19.59 1.40 4.06
CA ASP A 103 -19.92 2.68 3.41
C ASP A 103 -18.91 3.03 2.30
N ALA A 104 -17.61 2.79 2.51
CA ALA A 104 -16.59 2.98 1.49
C ALA A 104 -16.76 2.00 0.32
N ALA A 105 -17.06 0.73 0.59
CA ALA A 105 -17.34 -0.28 -0.44
C ALA A 105 -18.60 0.05 -1.25
N LYS A 106 -19.63 0.62 -0.59
CA LYS A 106 -20.82 1.16 -1.26
C LYS A 106 -20.51 2.37 -2.12
N ALA A 107 -19.74 3.32 -1.60
CA ALA A 107 -19.37 4.53 -2.34
C ALA A 107 -18.57 4.21 -3.61
N VAL A 108 -17.75 3.16 -3.59
CA VAL A 108 -17.03 2.67 -4.79
C VAL A 108 -17.98 1.96 -5.77
N LYS A 109 -19.04 1.32 -5.28
CA LYS A 109 -20.05 0.64 -6.11
C LYS A 109 -21.07 1.61 -6.73
N GLU A 110 -21.30 2.75 -6.08
CA GLU A 110 -22.21 3.83 -6.48
C GLU A 110 -21.54 4.89 -7.38
N LEU A 111 -20.22 4.78 -7.61
CA LEU A 111 -19.56 5.58 -8.64
C LEU A 111 -20.19 5.24 -10.00
N PRO A 112 -20.82 6.22 -10.70
CA PRO A 112 -21.40 5.97 -12.00
C PRO A 112 -20.31 5.50 -12.96
N LYS A 113 -20.57 4.38 -13.63
CA LYS A 113 -19.71 3.93 -14.74
C LYS A 113 -19.70 5.03 -15.83
N PRO A 114 -18.58 5.23 -16.53
CA PRO A 114 -18.52 6.15 -17.66
C PRO A 114 -19.54 5.77 -18.74
#